data_AF-A0A4S4D9K5-F1
#
_entry.id   AF-A0A4S4D9K5-F1
#
_cell.length_a   1.000
_cell.length_b   1.000
_cell.length_c   1.000
_cell.angle_alpha   90.00
_cell.angle_beta   90.00
_cell.angle_gamma   90.00
#
_symmetry.space_group_name_H-M   'P 1'
#
loop_
_entity.id
_entity.type
_entity.pdbx_description
1 polymer ?
#
loop_
_entity_poly.entity_id
_entity_poly.type
_entity_poly.pdbx_seq_one_letter_code
_entity_poly.pdbx_strand_id
1 'polypeptide(L)'
;MAIPNFPTVENCPSIGREKHTVVADMDGTLLRGHSSFPYFALVAFEVGGVLRLLFLLLASPLAGILYYFVSESAGIQVLIFTAFAGMRVLDIESVAKAVLPKFYSGDLHPDSWRVFSSCGRRCVLTANPRVMVEGFLKEFLGADMVLGTEIEIYKGRATGFVVQPGVLVGKHKADALKKAFGEFNPEIGLGDRHTDIPFMALCKRGGVGEVLAIIGQGGATLTIFHSGLV
;
A
#
# COMPACT_ATOMS: atom_id res chain seq x y z
N MET A 1 7.95 10.38 -22.90
CA MET A 1 6.95 11.24 -22.19
C MET A 1 7.66 11.90 -21.03
N ALA A 2 7.49 13.20 -20.83
CA ALA A 2 8.04 13.87 -19.65
C ALA A 2 7.34 13.34 -18.39
N ILE A 3 8.11 12.89 -17.40
CA ILE A 3 7.58 12.53 -16.09
C ILE A 3 7.08 13.85 -15.47
N PRO A 4 5.79 13.96 -15.09
CA PRO A 4 5.31 15.13 -14.39
C PRO A 4 6.11 15.37 -13.11
N ASN A 5 6.57 16.61 -12.91
CA ASN A 5 7.28 16.98 -11.69
C ASN A 5 6.26 17.15 -10.56
N PHE A 6 6.43 16.41 -9.48
CA PHE A 6 5.53 16.41 -8.33
C PHE A 6 6.26 17.04 -7.13
N PRO A 7 5.68 18.03 -6.43
CA PRO A 7 6.26 18.58 -5.21
C PRO A 7 6.43 17.50 -4.13
N THR A 8 7.24 17.79 -3.11
CA THR A 8 7.38 16.89 -1.95
C THR A 8 6.24 17.09 -0.95
N VAL A 9 5.94 16.04 -0.17
CA VAL A 9 4.85 16.08 0.84
C VAL A 9 5.08 17.13 1.92
N GLU A 10 6.34 17.42 2.24
CA GLU A 10 6.75 18.43 3.20
C GLU A 10 6.22 19.82 2.82
N ASN A 11 6.21 20.12 1.52
CA ASN A 11 5.72 21.38 0.96
C ASN A 11 4.20 21.39 0.75
N CYS A 12 3.50 20.32 1.12
CA CYS A 12 2.06 20.24 1.02
C CYS A 12 1.37 20.94 2.20
N PRO A 13 0.57 22.00 1.97
CA PRO A 13 -0.17 22.63 3.04
C PRO A 13 -1.30 21.72 3.53
N SER A 14 -1.52 21.68 4.84
CA SER A 14 -2.58 20.90 5.50
C SER A 14 -3.76 21.77 5.98
N ILE A 15 -3.69 23.09 5.84
CA ILE A 15 -4.75 23.99 6.30
C ILE A 15 -5.83 24.13 5.22
N GLY A 16 -7.11 24.13 5.62
CA GLY A 16 -8.25 24.38 4.73
C GLY A 16 -8.63 23.19 3.84
N ARG A 17 -8.29 21.97 4.24
CA ARG A 17 -8.47 20.74 3.45
C ARG A 17 -9.75 19.95 3.77
N GLU A 18 -10.60 20.48 4.65
CA GLU A 18 -11.85 19.85 5.11
C GLU A 18 -12.83 19.45 3.99
N LYS A 19 -12.73 20.09 2.81
CA LYS A 19 -13.58 19.78 1.64
C LYS A 19 -12.88 18.96 0.57
N HIS A 20 -11.58 18.69 0.74
CA HIS A 20 -10.77 17.98 -0.24
C HIS A 20 -10.83 16.47 -0.02
N THR A 21 -10.77 15.75 -1.14
CA THR A 21 -10.57 14.31 -1.17
C THR A 21 -9.09 14.01 -1.40
N VAL A 22 -8.50 13.24 -0.50
CA VAL A 22 -7.14 12.71 -0.65
C VAL A 22 -7.18 11.23 -1.01
N VAL A 23 -6.27 10.88 -1.90
CA VAL A 23 -5.96 9.51 -2.30
C VAL A 23 -4.49 9.26 -1.99
N ALA A 24 -4.19 8.19 -1.25
CA ALA A 24 -2.82 7.88 -0.87
C ALA A 24 -2.48 6.40 -1.13
N ASP A 25 -1.24 6.12 -1.53
CA ASP A 25 -0.66 4.80 -1.35
C ASP A 25 -0.37 4.52 0.13
N MET A 26 -0.21 3.25 0.50
CA MET A 26 0.10 2.85 1.87
C MET A 26 1.61 2.71 2.14
N ASP A 27 2.25 1.70 1.56
CA ASP A 27 3.68 1.41 1.80
C ASP A 27 4.54 2.51 1.18
N GLY A 28 5.55 2.99 1.89
CA GLY A 28 6.42 4.08 1.43
C GLY A 28 5.74 5.46 1.34
N THR A 29 4.42 5.53 1.53
CA THR A 29 3.63 6.75 1.45
C THR A 29 3.00 7.13 2.79
N LEU A 30 1.96 6.42 3.25
CA LEU A 30 1.40 6.62 4.60
C LEU A 30 2.30 6.00 5.67
N LEU A 31 2.98 4.91 5.32
CA LEU A 31 4.02 4.27 6.12
C LEU A 31 5.41 4.67 5.60
N ARG A 32 6.43 4.63 6.46
CA ARG A 32 7.82 4.88 6.06
C ARG A 32 8.40 3.66 5.35
N GLY A 33 8.02 2.45 5.78
CA GLY A 33 8.46 1.21 5.16
C GLY A 33 7.92 1.06 3.74
N HIS A 34 8.82 0.87 2.77
CA HIS A 34 8.46 0.58 1.37
C HIS A 34 8.09 -0.89 1.12
N SER A 35 8.36 -1.78 2.08
CA SER A 35 8.15 -3.22 1.94
C SER A 35 7.06 -3.69 2.88
N SER A 36 6.06 -4.37 2.34
CA SER A 36 4.98 -4.96 3.12
C SER A 36 5.37 -6.29 3.78
N PHE A 37 6.56 -6.84 3.45
CA PHE A 37 7.03 -8.15 3.92
C PHE A 37 6.94 -8.32 5.46
N PRO A 38 7.37 -7.36 6.30
CA PRO A 38 7.29 -7.53 7.76
C PRO A 38 5.86 -7.78 8.25
N TYR A 39 4.87 -7.15 7.62
CA TYR A 39 3.46 -7.32 7.99
C TYR A 39 2.91 -8.68 7.56
N PHE A 40 3.29 -9.16 6.36
CA PHE A 40 3.01 -10.54 5.95
C PHE A 40 3.65 -11.57 6.88
N ALA A 41 4.89 -11.33 7.32
CA ALA A 41 5.60 -12.20 8.25
C ALA A 41 4.91 -12.27 9.62
N LEU A 42 4.42 -11.13 10.13
CA LEU A 42 3.63 -11.10 11.36
C LEU A 42 2.34 -11.92 11.22
N VAL A 43 1.57 -11.74 10.15
CA VAL A 43 0.34 -12.52 9.95
C VAL A 43 0.65 -14.01 9.78
N ALA A 44 1.69 -14.35 9.02
CA ALA A 44 2.12 -15.73 8.81
C ALA A 44 2.51 -16.41 10.13
N PHE A 45 3.21 -15.69 11.02
CA PHE A 45 3.60 -16.18 12.33
C PHE A 45 2.41 -16.31 13.29
N GLU A 46 1.60 -15.27 13.42
CA GLU A 46 0.50 -15.22 14.39
C GLU A 46 -0.64 -16.20 14.04
N VAL A 47 -0.94 -16.37 12.75
CA VAL A 47 -2.02 -17.29 12.31
C VAL A 47 -1.49 -18.68 11.99
N GLY A 48 -0.35 -18.78 11.30
CA GLY A 48 0.19 -20.04 10.77
C GLY A 48 1.37 -20.62 11.54
N GLY A 49 1.88 -19.92 12.56
CA GLY A 49 3.01 -20.34 13.37
C GLY A 49 4.37 -20.24 12.69
N VAL A 50 5.41 -20.69 13.41
CA VAL A 50 6.82 -20.64 12.98
C VAL A 50 7.06 -21.33 11.64
N LEU A 51 6.40 -22.46 11.37
CA LEU A 51 6.60 -23.20 10.11
C LEU A 51 6.16 -22.39 8.90
N ARG A 52 5.05 -21.65 9.01
CA ARG A 52 4.57 -20.79 7.93
C ARG A 52 5.44 -19.56 7.75
N LEU A 53 5.88 -18.96 8.85
CA LEU A 53 6.88 -17.89 8.80
C LEU A 53 8.17 -18.37 8.10
N LEU A 54 8.67 -19.54 8.44
CA LEU A 54 9.85 -20.14 7.80
C LEU A 54 9.63 -20.35 6.31
N PHE A 55 8.47 -20.87 5.90
CA PHE A 55 8.11 -21.02 4.49
C PHE A 55 8.11 -19.69 3.73
N LEU A 56 7.50 -18.64 4.32
CA LEU A 56 7.51 -17.29 3.77
C LEU A 56 8.94 -16.73 3.66
N LEU A 57 9.79 -16.93 4.69
CA LEU A 57 11.18 -16.47 4.69
C LEU A 57 12.00 -17.14 3.57
N LEU A 58 11.83 -18.45 3.38
CA LEU A 58 12.50 -19.21 2.31
C LEU A 58 11.99 -18.81 0.92
N ALA A 59 10.73 -18.43 0.80
CA ALA A 59 10.15 -17.92 -0.45
C ALA A 59 10.46 -16.44 -0.71
N SER A 60 10.94 -15.69 0.29
CA SER A 60 11.18 -14.25 0.16
C SER A 60 12.23 -13.87 -0.90
N PRO A 61 13.34 -14.61 -1.10
CA PRO A 61 14.26 -14.32 -2.20
C PRO A 61 13.60 -14.52 -3.56
N LEU A 62 12.77 -15.55 -3.72
CA LEU A 62 12.00 -15.78 -4.94
C LEU A 62 11.00 -14.65 -5.17
N ALA A 63 10.28 -14.22 -4.14
CA ALA A 63 9.37 -13.09 -4.21
C ALA A 63 10.10 -11.81 -4.64
N GLY A 64 11.28 -11.55 -4.08
CA GLY A 64 12.13 -10.41 -4.45
C GLY A 64 12.60 -10.50 -5.90
N ILE A 65 13.09 -11.67 -6.36
CA ILE A 65 13.49 -11.87 -7.75
C ILE A 65 12.31 -11.60 -8.69
N LEU A 66 11.13 -12.16 -8.41
CA LEU A 66 9.95 -11.93 -9.23
C LEU A 66 9.52 -10.47 -9.21
N TYR A 67 9.57 -9.81 -8.06
CA TYR A 67 9.22 -8.41 -7.89
C TYR A 67 10.07 -7.51 -8.80
N TYR A 68 11.39 -7.68 -8.78
CA TYR A 68 12.32 -6.80 -9.49
C TYR A 68 12.56 -7.19 -10.96
N PHE A 69 12.59 -8.49 -11.28
CA PHE A 69 12.94 -8.97 -12.62
C PHE A 69 11.73 -9.36 -13.49
N VAL A 70 10.55 -9.59 -12.90
CA VAL A 70 9.36 -10.01 -13.65
C VAL A 70 8.24 -8.98 -13.54
N SER A 71 7.65 -8.81 -12.35
CA SER A 71 6.67 -7.77 -12.05
C SER A 71 6.43 -7.64 -10.55
N GLU A 72 6.13 -6.42 -10.09
CA GLU A 72 5.70 -6.12 -8.72
C GLU A 72 4.55 -7.05 -8.27
N SER A 73 3.56 -7.25 -9.15
CA SER A 73 2.42 -8.12 -8.92
C SER A 73 2.82 -9.57 -8.62
N ALA A 74 3.77 -10.14 -9.39
CA ALA A 74 4.20 -11.53 -9.21
C ALA A 74 4.88 -11.75 -7.85
N GLY A 75 5.73 -10.82 -7.42
CA GLY A 75 6.35 -10.88 -6.09
C GLY A 75 5.31 -10.85 -4.97
N ILE A 76 4.34 -9.94 -5.06
CA ILE A 76 3.26 -9.81 -4.08
C ILE A 76 2.36 -11.06 -4.06
N GLN A 77 2.06 -11.67 -5.21
CA GLN A 77 1.31 -12.92 -5.28
C GLN A 77 2.03 -14.06 -4.54
N VAL A 78 3.36 -14.15 -4.61
CA VAL A 78 4.12 -15.14 -3.83
C VAL A 78 3.98 -14.87 -2.34
N LEU A 79 4.08 -13.61 -1.90
CA LEU A 79 3.88 -13.25 -0.49
C LEU A 79 2.46 -13.61 -0.01
N ILE A 80 1.44 -13.29 -0.80
CA ILE A 80 0.03 -13.62 -0.49
C ILE A 80 -0.15 -15.13 -0.39
N PHE A 81 0.36 -15.89 -1.37
CA PHE A 81 0.21 -17.34 -1.38
C PHE A 81 0.88 -17.98 -0.16
N THR A 82 2.14 -17.64 0.07
CA THR A 82 2.95 -18.23 1.15
C THR A 82 2.44 -17.84 2.53
N ALA A 83 1.96 -16.59 2.71
CA ALA A 83 1.39 -16.15 3.96
C ALA A 83 -0.03 -16.69 4.18
N PHE A 84 -0.92 -16.70 3.18
CA PHE A 84 -2.36 -16.87 3.42
C PHE A 84 -2.95 -18.20 3.00
N ALA A 85 -2.29 -18.98 2.13
CA ALA A 85 -2.88 -20.20 1.59
C ALA A 85 -3.38 -21.14 2.69
N GLY A 86 -4.68 -21.45 2.64
CA GLY A 86 -5.36 -22.33 3.57
C GLY A 86 -5.73 -21.73 4.92
N MET A 87 -5.42 -20.48 5.25
CA MET A 87 -5.83 -19.88 6.54
C MET A 87 -7.32 -19.52 6.53
N ARG A 88 -7.97 -19.53 7.70
CA ARG A 88 -9.33 -18.98 7.81
C ARG A 88 -9.25 -17.46 7.69
N VAL A 89 -10.15 -16.90 6.90
CA VAL A 89 -10.18 -15.44 6.66
C VAL A 89 -10.39 -14.67 7.97
N LEU A 90 -11.26 -15.20 8.85
CA LEU A 90 -11.52 -14.61 10.17
C LEU A 90 -10.28 -14.55 11.07
N ASP A 91 -9.37 -15.52 10.96
CA ASP A 91 -8.13 -15.50 11.75
C ASP A 91 -7.16 -14.43 11.21
N ILE A 92 -7.08 -14.27 9.88
CA ILE A 92 -6.32 -13.19 9.24
C ILE A 92 -6.85 -11.83 9.69
N GLU A 93 -8.18 -11.62 9.62
CA GLU A 93 -8.82 -10.39 10.06
C GLU A 93 -8.58 -10.10 11.54
N SER A 94 -8.63 -11.13 12.38
CA SER A 94 -8.41 -10.99 13.82
C SER A 94 -6.99 -10.52 14.12
N VAL A 95 -5.98 -11.12 13.49
CA VAL A 95 -4.57 -10.68 13.65
C VAL A 95 -4.36 -9.30 13.04
N ALA A 96 -4.96 -9.03 11.88
CA ALA A 96 -4.89 -7.72 11.23
C ALA A 96 -5.42 -6.59 12.12
N LYS A 97 -6.43 -6.86 12.96
CA LYS A 97 -7.00 -5.89 13.89
C LYS A 97 -6.33 -5.88 15.27
N ALA A 98 -5.82 -7.00 15.74
CA ALA A 98 -5.27 -7.11 17.09
C ALA A 98 -3.76 -6.80 17.16
N VAL A 99 -3.00 -7.20 16.13
CA VAL A 99 -1.54 -7.19 16.16
C VAL A 99 -0.98 -6.06 15.29
N LEU A 100 -1.40 -6.00 14.03
CA LEU A 100 -0.79 -5.08 13.06
C LEU A 100 -0.92 -3.58 13.40
N PRO A 101 -2.00 -3.07 14.05
CA PRO A 101 -2.12 -1.64 14.29
C PRO A 101 -0.98 -1.05 15.10
N LYS A 102 -0.40 -1.81 16.03
CA LYS A 102 0.78 -1.40 16.81
C LYS A 102 1.98 -1.16 15.90
N PHE A 103 2.23 -2.06 14.95
CA PHE A 103 3.36 -1.98 14.03
C PHE A 103 3.15 -0.88 12.99
N TYR A 104 1.96 -0.81 12.40
CA TYR A 104 1.62 0.25 11.44
C TYR A 104 1.71 1.64 12.06
N SER A 105 1.21 1.83 13.29
CA SER A 105 1.28 3.12 13.97
C SER A 105 2.71 3.57 14.25
N GLY A 106 3.61 2.64 14.56
CA GLY A 106 5.04 2.91 14.73
C GLY A 106 5.75 3.28 13.43
N ASP A 107 5.21 2.86 12.29
CA ASP A 107 5.77 3.09 10.96
C ASP A 107 5.09 4.25 10.19
N LEU A 108 4.17 5.00 10.82
CA LEU A 108 3.49 6.12 10.16
C LEU A 108 4.46 7.24 9.73
N HIS A 109 4.33 7.68 8.48
CA HIS A 109 5.06 8.80 7.94
C HIS A 109 4.41 10.12 8.42
N PRO A 110 5.12 10.96 9.21
CA PRO A 110 4.50 12.12 9.86
C PRO A 110 3.97 13.17 8.87
N ASP A 111 4.70 13.48 7.79
CA ASP A 111 4.25 14.47 6.81
C ASP A 111 3.06 13.99 5.97
N SER A 112 3.09 12.75 5.50
CA SER A 112 1.95 12.15 4.80
C SER A 112 0.72 12.09 5.69
N TRP A 113 0.89 11.71 6.95
CA TRP A 113 -0.20 11.72 7.93
C TRP A 113 -0.76 13.13 8.16
N ARG A 114 0.10 14.15 8.29
CA ARG A 114 -0.30 15.56 8.44
C ARG A 114 -1.23 16.01 7.31
N VAL A 115 -0.91 15.64 6.07
CA VAL A 115 -1.74 16.00 4.90
C VAL A 115 -2.99 15.13 4.86
N PHE A 116 -2.85 13.82 4.98
CA PHE A 116 -3.94 12.86 4.86
C PHE A 116 -5.06 13.11 5.89
N SER A 117 -4.67 13.31 7.16
CA SER A 117 -5.61 13.57 8.26
C SER A 117 -6.30 14.94 8.18
N SER A 118 -5.76 15.88 7.42
CA SER A 118 -6.40 17.21 7.23
C SER A 118 -7.54 17.21 6.22
N CYS A 119 -7.67 16.14 5.43
CA CYS A 119 -8.68 16.06 4.37
C CYS A 119 -10.01 15.53 4.88
N GLY A 120 -11.10 16.06 4.35
CA GLY A 120 -12.46 15.66 4.75
C GLY A 120 -12.89 14.29 4.21
N ARG A 121 -12.37 13.89 3.05
CA ARG A 121 -12.58 12.54 2.49
C ARG A 121 -11.25 11.87 2.19
N ARG A 122 -11.09 10.63 2.63
CA ARG A 122 -9.81 9.91 2.65
C ARG A 122 -9.95 8.54 2.01
N CYS A 123 -9.17 8.32 0.95
CA CYS A 123 -9.12 7.05 0.25
C CYS A 123 -7.69 6.51 0.26
N VAL A 124 -7.54 5.21 0.50
CA VAL A 124 -6.25 4.52 0.39
C VAL A 124 -6.32 3.53 -0.76
N LEU A 125 -5.33 3.56 -1.64
CA LEU A 125 -5.06 2.48 -2.58
C LEU A 125 -3.82 1.73 -2.11
N THR A 126 -3.83 0.41 -2.20
CA THR A 126 -2.67 -0.37 -1.78
C THR A 126 -2.59 -1.68 -2.51
N ALA A 127 -1.36 -2.11 -2.79
CA ALA A 127 -1.12 -3.45 -3.31
C ALA A 127 -1.34 -4.54 -2.25
N ASN A 128 -1.41 -4.17 -0.97
CA ASN A 128 -1.66 -5.10 0.12
C ASN A 128 -3.04 -5.74 0.03
N PRO A 129 -3.18 -7.00 0.49
CA PRO A 129 -4.47 -7.63 0.71
C PRO A 129 -5.37 -6.76 1.58
N ARG A 130 -6.54 -6.41 1.07
CA ARG A 130 -7.48 -5.52 1.78
C ARG A 130 -7.83 -6.04 3.17
N VAL A 131 -8.08 -7.35 3.28
CA VAL A 131 -8.37 -8.05 4.54
C VAL A 131 -7.30 -7.84 5.63
N MET A 132 -6.06 -7.57 5.23
CA MET A 132 -4.92 -7.37 6.14
C MET A 132 -4.83 -5.92 6.65
N VAL A 133 -5.31 -4.94 5.89
CA VAL A 133 -5.00 -3.52 6.14
C VAL A 133 -6.23 -2.66 6.42
N GLU A 134 -7.42 -3.06 5.95
CA GLU A 134 -8.62 -2.22 6.00
C GLU A 134 -9.02 -1.84 7.43
N GLY A 135 -8.90 -2.78 8.38
CA GLY A 135 -9.20 -2.51 9.79
C GLY A 135 -8.38 -1.34 10.34
N PHE A 136 -7.06 -1.39 10.18
CA PHE A 136 -6.18 -0.30 10.60
C PHE A 136 -6.50 1.02 9.89
N LEU A 137 -6.62 1.00 8.55
CA LEU A 137 -6.83 2.21 7.76
C LEU A 137 -8.15 2.90 8.10
N LYS A 138 -9.24 2.15 8.32
CA LYS A 138 -10.53 2.73 8.67
C LYS A 138 -10.61 3.12 10.14
N GLU A 139 -10.24 2.23 11.05
CA GLU A 139 -10.47 2.42 12.49
C GLU A 139 -9.43 3.37 13.13
N PHE A 140 -8.19 3.41 12.62
CA PHE A 140 -7.11 4.22 13.19
C PHE A 140 -6.79 5.47 12.36
N LEU A 141 -6.78 5.35 11.02
CA LEU A 141 -6.47 6.49 10.14
C LEU A 141 -7.71 7.27 9.67
N GLY A 142 -8.91 6.75 9.96
CA GLY A 142 -10.17 7.36 9.53
C GLY A 142 -10.33 7.39 8.01
N ALA A 143 -9.83 6.38 7.30
CA ALA A 143 -10.07 6.24 5.88
C ALA A 143 -11.55 5.94 5.62
N ASP A 144 -12.19 6.69 4.72
CA ASP A 144 -13.56 6.43 4.29
C ASP A 144 -13.63 5.25 3.33
N MET A 145 -12.57 5.08 2.54
CA MET A 145 -12.49 4.05 1.50
C MET A 145 -11.10 3.43 1.44
N VAL A 146 -11.06 2.11 1.30
CA VAL A 146 -9.83 1.33 1.11
C VAL A 146 -10.01 0.47 -0.12
N LEU A 147 -9.15 0.67 -1.11
CA LEU A 147 -9.05 -0.16 -2.30
C LEU A 147 -7.76 -0.96 -2.17
N GLY A 148 -7.87 -2.23 -1.84
CA GLY A 148 -6.74 -3.15 -1.70
C GLY A 148 -6.82 -4.30 -2.69
N THR A 149 -5.78 -5.13 -2.72
CA THR A 149 -5.83 -6.40 -3.45
C THR A 149 -6.84 -7.32 -2.78
N GLU A 150 -7.79 -7.84 -3.54
CA GLU A 150 -8.77 -8.81 -3.04
C GLU A 150 -8.23 -10.24 -3.20
N ILE A 151 -8.25 -11.01 -2.12
CA ILE A 151 -7.81 -12.40 -2.12
C ILE A 151 -8.97 -13.33 -2.44
N GLU A 152 -8.70 -14.44 -3.11
CA GLU A 152 -9.70 -15.45 -3.41
C GLU A 152 -10.01 -16.28 -2.15
N ILE A 153 -11.30 -16.49 -1.91
CA ILE A 153 -11.82 -17.17 -0.72
C ILE A 153 -12.69 -18.35 -1.13
N TYR A 154 -12.41 -19.52 -0.56
CA TYR A 154 -13.23 -20.71 -0.72
C TYR A 154 -13.63 -21.27 0.66
N LYS A 155 -14.94 -21.39 0.90
CA LYS A 155 -15.50 -21.88 2.17
C LYS A 155 -14.91 -21.20 3.42
N GLY A 156 -14.74 -19.86 3.36
CA GLY A 156 -14.20 -19.06 4.46
C GLY A 156 -12.69 -19.18 4.68
N ARG A 157 -11.96 -19.81 3.76
CA ARG A 157 -10.49 -19.90 3.77
C ARG A 157 -9.89 -19.19 2.58
N ALA A 158 -8.76 -18.51 2.81
CA ALA A 158 -7.96 -17.91 1.75
C ALA A 158 -7.33 -19.01 0.90
N THR A 159 -7.48 -18.95 -0.42
CA THR A 159 -6.84 -19.93 -1.33
C THR A 159 -5.36 -19.66 -1.52
N GLY A 160 -4.92 -18.43 -1.22
CA GLY A 160 -3.58 -17.93 -1.50
C GLY A 160 -3.48 -17.23 -2.86
N PHE A 161 -4.55 -17.20 -3.65
CA PHE A 161 -4.63 -16.49 -4.91
C PHE A 161 -5.37 -15.16 -4.77
N VAL A 162 -5.29 -14.34 -5.83
CA VAL A 162 -5.94 -13.03 -5.89
C VAL A 162 -7.09 -13.03 -6.90
N VAL A 163 -8.14 -12.29 -6.60
CA VAL A 163 -9.28 -12.10 -7.51
C VAL A 163 -8.86 -11.18 -8.66
N GLN A 164 -9.44 -11.39 -9.84
CA GLN A 164 -9.23 -10.50 -10.99
C GLN A 164 -9.65 -9.05 -10.66
N PRO A 165 -8.90 -8.02 -11.10
CA PRO A 165 -7.82 -8.06 -12.10
C PRO A 165 -6.43 -8.45 -11.56
N GLY A 166 -6.33 -8.84 -10.29
CA GLY A 166 -5.09 -9.24 -9.63
C GLY A 166 -4.60 -8.18 -8.63
N VAL A 167 -3.29 -8.13 -8.43
CA VAL A 167 -2.68 -7.21 -7.45
C VAL A 167 -2.88 -5.76 -7.88
N LEU A 168 -3.24 -4.90 -6.92
CA LEU A 168 -3.55 -3.50 -7.16
C LEU A 168 -2.29 -2.63 -7.24
N VAL A 169 -1.58 -2.75 -8.37
CA VAL A 169 -0.34 -2.01 -8.68
C VAL A 169 -0.45 -1.28 -10.02
N GLY A 170 0.30 -0.19 -10.19
CA GLY A 170 0.41 0.48 -11.49
C GLY A 170 -0.94 0.91 -12.05
N LYS A 171 -1.23 0.45 -13.28
CA LYS A 171 -2.50 0.71 -13.96
C LYS A 171 -3.72 0.19 -13.20
N HIS A 172 -3.61 -0.91 -12.45
CA HIS A 172 -4.74 -1.42 -11.67
C HIS A 172 -5.16 -0.45 -10.56
N LYS A 173 -4.22 0.27 -9.93
CA LYS A 173 -4.56 1.36 -8.99
C LYS A 173 -5.36 2.45 -9.69
N ALA A 174 -4.91 2.89 -10.86
CA ALA A 174 -5.60 3.92 -11.64
C ALA A 174 -7.01 3.48 -12.08
N ASP A 175 -7.16 2.25 -12.57
CA ASP A 175 -8.44 1.70 -13.02
C ASP A 175 -9.41 1.51 -11.84
N ALA A 176 -8.93 1.06 -10.67
CA ALA A 176 -9.74 0.97 -9.47
C ALA A 176 -10.17 2.34 -8.95
N LEU A 177 -9.28 3.34 -9.00
CA LEU A 177 -9.61 4.71 -8.64
C LEU A 177 -10.72 5.28 -9.54
N LYS A 178 -10.59 5.13 -10.87
CA LYS A 178 -11.64 5.53 -11.82
C LYS A 178 -12.95 4.82 -11.55
N LYS A 179 -12.91 3.52 -11.29
CA LYS A 179 -14.12 2.75 -10.99
C LYS A 179 -14.81 3.24 -9.71
N ALA A 180 -14.05 3.63 -8.69
CA ALA A 180 -14.57 4.05 -7.40
C ALA A 180 -15.10 5.50 -7.39
N PHE A 181 -14.48 6.40 -8.16
CA PHE A 181 -14.83 7.83 -8.18
C PHE A 181 -15.57 8.28 -9.44
N GLY A 182 -15.61 7.47 -10.50
CA GLY A 182 -16.23 7.83 -11.77
C GLY A 182 -15.53 9.04 -12.40
N GLU A 183 -16.32 10.07 -12.71
CA GLU A 183 -15.83 11.35 -13.26
C GLU A 183 -15.29 12.31 -12.18
N PHE A 184 -15.42 11.97 -10.89
CA PHE A 184 -14.89 12.79 -9.81
C PHE A 184 -13.37 12.62 -9.72
N ASN A 185 -12.63 13.72 -9.85
CA ASN A 185 -11.18 13.74 -9.68
C ASN A 185 -10.83 14.22 -8.26
N PRO A 186 -10.20 13.37 -7.43
CA PRO A 186 -9.72 13.76 -6.12
C PRO A 186 -8.72 14.92 -6.20
N GLU A 187 -8.70 15.79 -5.20
CA GLU A 187 -7.85 16.97 -5.18
C GLU A 187 -6.38 16.67 -4.86
N ILE A 188 -6.10 15.55 -4.18
CA ILE A 188 -4.76 15.23 -3.67
C ILE A 188 -4.43 13.77 -3.98
N GLY A 189 -3.24 13.55 -4.52
CA GLY A 189 -2.63 12.24 -4.70
C GLY A 189 -1.30 12.16 -3.93
N LEU A 190 -1.15 11.18 -3.05
CA LEU A 190 0.09 10.88 -2.35
C LEU A 190 0.62 9.52 -2.83
N GLY A 191 1.89 9.47 -3.21
CA GLY A 191 2.57 8.24 -3.64
C GLY A 191 4.08 8.37 -3.48
N ASP A 192 4.81 7.27 -3.58
CA ASP A 192 6.28 7.25 -3.48
C ASP A 192 6.96 6.61 -4.69
N ARG A 193 6.21 5.86 -5.52
CA ARG A 193 6.77 5.08 -6.63
C ARG A 193 6.37 5.60 -8.00
N HIS A 194 7.17 5.26 -9.00
CA HIS A 194 6.79 5.45 -10.41
C HIS A 194 5.50 4.71 -10.78
N THR A 195 5.18 3.61 -10.10
CA THR A 195 3.95 2.84 -10.30
C THR A 195 2.71 3.55 -9.76
N ASP A 196 2.87 4.62 -8.97
CA ASP A 196 1.75 5.44 -8.47
C ASP A 196 1.37 6.58 -9.41
N ILE A 197 2.29 6.99 -10.29
CA ILE A 197 2.08 8.05 -11.29
C ILE A 197 0.75 7.91 -12.04
N PRO A 198 0.33 6.71 -12.50
CA PRO A 198 -0.93 6.55 -13.22
C PRO A 198 -2.17 6.97 -12.43
N PHE A 199 -2.29 6.61 -11.14
CA PHE A 199 -3.46 7.04 -10.35
C PHE A 199 -3.32 8.49 -9.89
N MET A 200 -2.09 8.89 -9.54
CA MET A 200 -1.75 10.25 -9.18
C MET A 200 -2.14 11.23 -10.30
N ALA A 201 -1.91 10.87 -11.56
CA ALA A 201 -2.31 11.68 -12.71
C ALA A 201 -3.82 11.83 -12.92
N LEU A 202 -4.65 11.03 -12.23
CA LEU A 202 -6.11 11.15 -12.22
C LEU A 202 -6.60 12.13 -11.15
N CYS A 203 -5.81 12.39 -10.12
CA CYS A 203 -6.07 13.48 -9.19
C CYS A 203 -5.93 14.82 -9.94
N LYS A 204 -6.72 15.83 -9.56
CA LYS A 204 -6.74 17.13 -10.22
C LYS A 204 -5.32 17.71 -10.33
N ARG A 205 -4.95 18.10 -11.55
CA ARG A 205 -3.83 19.01 -11.80
C ARG A 205 -4.37 20.42 -11.98
N GLY A 206 -4.26 21.30 -10.99
CA GLY A 206 -4.31 22.72 -11.31
C GLY A 206 -4.84 23.65 -10.23
N GLY A 207 -3.93 24.16 -9.42
CA GLY A 207 -4.13 25.39 -8.65
C GLY A 207 -3.06 25.57 -7.57
N VAL A 208 -2.65 26.81 -7.31
CA VAL A 208 -1.76 27.16 -6.18
C VAL A 208 -2.44 26.67 -4.89
N GLY A 209 -1.95 25.54 -4.33
CA GLY A 209 -2.52 24.88 -3.14
C GLY A 209 -2.95 23.42 -3.33
N GLU A 210 -2.98 22.90 -4.57
CA GLU A 210 -3.28 21.48 -4.87
C GLU A 210 -1.98 20.71 -5.10
N VAL A 211 -1.83 19.54 -4.45
CA VAL A 211 -0.53 18.90 -4.30
C VAL A 211 -0.61 17.42 -4.67
N LEU A 212 0.17 17.06 -5.68
CA LEU A 212 0.64 15.71 -5.86
C LEU A 212 1.97 15.59 -5.15
N ALA A 213 2.04 14.82 -4.07
CA ALA A 213 3.28 14.67 -3.35
C ALA A 213 3.95 13.36 -3.71
N ILE A 214 5.17 13.43 -4.27
CA ILE A 214 6.12 12.31 -4.16
C ILE A 214 6.89 12.55 -2.87
N ILE A 215 6.92 11.56 -1.99
CA ILE A 215 7.84 11.60 -0.86
C ILE A 215 9.24 11.49 -1.45
N GLY A 216 9.95 12.63 -1.50
CA GLY A 216 11.32 12.68 -1.97
C GLY A 216 12.15 11.73 -1.10
N GLN A 217 13.00 10.91 -1.74
CA GLN A 217 13.97 10.11 -1.01
C GLN A 217 14.99 11.04 -0.34
N GLY A 218 14.63 11.55 0.84
CA GLY A 218 15.50 12.36 1.67
C GLY A 218 16.57 11.49 2.31
N GLY A 219 17.71 11.36 1.64
CA GLY A 219 18.97 10.97 2.27
C GLY A 219 19.42 9.52 2.07
N ALA A 220 19.71 9.14 0.83
CA ALA A 220 20.85 8.25 0.59
C ALA A 220 21.53 8.67 -0.71
N THR A 221 22.78 9.10 -0.56
CA THR A 221 23.81 9.03 -1.59
C THR A 221 23.54 7.86 -2.53
N LEU A 222 23.69 8.11 -3.83
CA LEU A 222 23.90 7.13 -4.89
C LEU A 222 24.65 5.89 -4.34
N THR A 223 23.90 4.92 -3.83
CA THR A 223 24.46 3.67 -3.34
C THR A 223 24.24 2.71 -4.49
N ILE A 224 25.27 2.67 -5.33
CA ILE A 224 25.61 1.52 -6.15
C ILE A 224 25.22 0.27 -5.35
N PHE A 225 24.24 -0.49 -5.83
CA PHE A 225 24.04 -1.86 -5.40
C PHE A 225 25.35 -2.60 -5.69
N HIS A 226 26.21 -2.74 -4.68
CA HIS A 226 27.24 -3.77 -4.66
C HIS A 226 26.67 -4.94 -3.88
N SER A 227 26.34 -5.97 -4.66
CA SER A 227 26.32 -7.39 -4.35
C SER A 227 26.90 -7.84 -3.00
N GLY A 228 26.21 -8.78 -2.36
CA GLY A 228 26.87 -9.98 -1.80
C GLY A 228 26.73 -10.22 -0.29
N LEU A 229 26.01 -11.31 0.03
CA LEU A 229 26.36 -12.35 1.02
C LEU A 229 27.44 -12.00 2.07
N VAL A 230 27.06 -11.97 3.35
CA VAL A 230 27.20 -13.03 4.39
C VAL A 230 26.24 -12.69 5.52
#